data_AF-A0A944EUW5-F1
#
_entry.id   AF-A0A944EUW5-F1
#
_cell.length_a   1.000
_cell.length_b   1.000
_cell.length_c   1.000
_cell.angle_alpha   90.00
_cell.angle_beta   90.00
_cell.angle_gamma   90.00
#
_symmetry.space_group_name_H-M   'P 1'
#
loop_
_entity.id
_entity.type
_entity.pdbx_description
1 polymer ?
#
loop_
_entity_poly.entity_id
_entity_poly.type
_entity_poly.pdbx_seq_one_letter_code
_entity_poly.pdbx_strand_id
1 'polypeptide(L)'
;MTIEITHTRREGTLIEGTSRGDGSAEILRLREYGRTQRQPFRWSRNLDCWYLPHSRDHATYTPSLELLAQRLRDADFEVTLTIDNADRRSFGEAEEDREEKAEGRAERFGGYAASAARSSESAWKKSHEISERFAGGQPILRGHHSEGRARRDHARMDDSMRKSIGESDRADHWTGRAQAAANYQQFKKNPGRTLRRLDKLRADLRAVEKWQRGESAKGFSRSPADPELEIEHQELTEEIAHWEQVIKDAEAEGFKVWSKTDFTRGDFVLYRGTWYEVLRVNPKSVTIPHIHNGTGKRIVRATGNRHDDWTWTAPYDDVSGRKSADEMQPPPQAEAAEQQEQAEQSTPTVEPVPAEKPTSVAAPAAGMSWQDGMALVLIASKNSRRSRKRALWAMTRREAQAVCGDRRTSGRSYMLTWTDRPGVEGADWEWTPDNGSLDAVLSDLGVTARREWTPAAQAPAEAA
;
A
#
# COMPACT_ATOMS: atom_id res chain seq x y z
N MET A 1 3.15 32.27 35.72
CA MET A 1 3.22 32.15 34.25
C MET A 1 1.93 31.48 33.82
N THR A 2 1.17 32.15 32.97
CA THR A 2 -0.18 31.74 32.62
C THR A 2 -0.15 30.94 31.33
N ILE A 3 -0.64 29.69 31.40
CA ILE A 3 -0.78 28.79 30.26
C ILE A 3 -2.25 28.80 29.84
N GLU A 4 -2.50 29.10 28.57
CA GLU A 4 -3.84 29.12 28.00
C GLU A 4 -4.04 27.86 27.17
N ILE A 5 -5.05 27.07 27.52
CA ILE A 5 -5.49 25.90 26.77
C ILE A 5 -6.81 26.24 26.10
N THR A 6 -6.79 26.36 24.77
CA THR A 6 -7.98 26.70 23.98
C THR A 6 -8.33 25.53 23.08
N HIS A 7 -9.61 25.17 23.03
CA HIS A 7 -10.11 24.22 22.05
C HIS A 7 -11.36 24.74 21.36
N THR A 8 -11.29 24.81 20.03
CA THR A 8 -12.46 24.87 19.16
C THR A 8 -12.40 23.73 18.15
N ARG A 9 -13.54 23.34 17.55
CA ARG A 9 -13.50 22.36 16.45
C ARG A 9 -12.83 22.97 15.22
N ARG A 10 -12.97 24.28 15.00
CA ARG A 10 -12.34 25.01 13.89
C ARG A 10 -10.81 24.96 13.93
N GLU A 11 -10.21 25.20 15.09
CA GLU A 11 -8.75 25.34 15.23
C GLU A 11 -8.08 24.08 15.80
N GLY A 12 -8.84 23.27 16.55
CA GLY A 12 -8.33 22.16 17.34
C GLY A 12 -7.93 22.63 18.74
N THR A 13 -7.15 21.80 19.45
CA THR A 13 -6.60 22.16 20.77
C THR A 13 -5.23 22.82 20.61
N LEU A 14 -5.13 24.06 21.06
CA LEU A 14 -3.92 24.87 21.08
C LEU A 14 -3.56 25.25 22.53
N ILE A 15 -2.26 25.39 22.78
CA ILE A 15 -1.72 25.74 24.09
C ILE A 15 -0.63 26.79 23.93
N GLU A 16 -0.87 27.94 24.54
CA GLU A 16 -0.04 29.14 24.51
C GLU A 16 0.45 29.50 25.91
N GLY A 17 1.38 30.46 25.98
CA GLY A 17 1.94 30.92 27.26
C GLY A 17 3.02 29.99 27.86
N THR A 18 3.61 29.10 27.07
CA THR A 18 4.77 28.26 27.47
C THR A 18 6.11 28.87 27.03
N SER A 19 7.19 28.55 27.73
CA SER A 19 8.57 28.97 27.43
C SER A 19 9.53 27.79 27.44
N ARG A 20 10.62 27.92 26.68
CA ARG A 20 11.62 26.85 26.64
C ARG A 20 12.28 26.68 28.02
N GLY A 21 12.14 25.49 28.60
CA GLY A 21 12.78 25.13 29.86
C GLY A 21 11.95 25.48 31.11
N ASP A 22 10.69 25.88 30.95
CA ASP A 22 9.77 26.16 32.06
C ASP A 22 9.25 24.89 32.78
N GLY A 23 9.44 23.70 32.19
CA GLY A 23 8.94 22.42 32.70
C GLY A 23 7.61 21.95 32.08
N SER A 24 6.84 22.85 31.46
CA SER A 24 5.54 22.53 30.82
C SER A 24 5.67 21.47 29.73
N ALA A 25 6.79 21.48 29.00
CA ALA A 25 7.08 20.57 27.91
C ALA A 25 7.16 19.09 28.35
N GLU A 26 7.50 18.80 29.60
CA GLU A 26 7.57 17.42 30.13
C GLU A 26 6.17 16.84 30.29
N ILE A 27 5.24 17.66 30.79
CA ILE A 27 3.82 17.34 30.95
C ILE A 27 3.18 17.20 29.57
N LEU A 28 3.37 18.19 28.68
CA LEU A 28 2.74 18.21 27.36
C LEU A 28 3.17 17.03 26.45
N ARG A 29 4.35 16.46 26.69
CA ARG A 29 4.86 15.30 25.93
C ARG A 29 4.36 13.95 26.44
N LEU A 30 3.63 13.91 27.56
CA LEU A 30 3.01 12.69 28.05
C LEU A 30 2.03 12.14 27.00
N ARG A 31 1.99 10.82 26.86
CA ARG A 31 1.14 10.14 25.86
C ARG A 31 -0.18 9.71 26.46
N GLU A 32 -0.87 10.64 27.08
CA GLU A 32 -2.08 10.35 27.88
C GLU A 32 -3.27 11.21 27.45
N TYR A 33 -3.06 12.04 26.43
CA TYR A 33 -4.06 13.00 25.97
C TYR A 33 -4.81 12.51 24.73
N GLY A 34 -5.88 13.25 24.44
CA GLY A 34 -6.77 13.04 23.31
C GLY A 34 -7.73 11.88 23.52
N ARG A 35 -8.59 11.66 22.52
CA ARG A 35 -9.67 10.65 22.58
C ARG A 35 -9.17 9.23 22.83
N THR A 36 -7.97 8.90 22.33
CA THR A 36 -7.36 7.57 22.48
C THR A 36 -6.46 7.46 23.71
N GLN A 37 -6.28 8.54 24.48
CA GLN A 37 -5.37 8.62 25.65
C GLN A 37 -3.96 8.08 25.35
N ARG A 38 -3.45 8.41 24.15
CA ARG A 38 -2.17 7.89 23.62
C ARG A 38 -1.38 8.95 22.86
N GLN A 39 -1.86 10.20 22.88
CA GLN A 39 -1.33 11.28 22.07
C GLN A 39 -0.53 12.24 22.94
N PRO A 40 0.68 12.62 22.53
CA PRO A 40 1.38 13.75 23.09
C PRO A 40 1.07 15.04 22.33
N PHE A 41 1.15 16.18 23.01
CA PHE A 41 1.15 17.47 22.34
C PHE A 41 2.46 17.67 21.56
N ARG A 42 2.37 18.49 20.51
CA ARG A 42 3.50 18.80 19.64
C ARG A 42 3.68 20.31 19.55
N TRP A 43 4.93 20.75 19.61
CA TRP A 43 5.27 22.15 19.30
C TRP A 43 5.18 22.38 17.79
N SER A 44 4.49 23.44 17.38
CA SER A 44 4.49 23.92 15.99
C SER A 44 5.27 25.21 15.90
N ARG A 45 6.29 25.26 15.04
CA ARG A 45 7.00 26.52 14.74
C ARG A 45 6.18 27.49 13.90
N ASN A 46 5.15 26.99 13.19
CA ASN A 46 4.31 27.82 12.33
C ASN A 46 3.16 28.47 13.09
N LEU A 47 2.68 27.81 14.16
CA LEU A 47 1.64 28.36 15.04
C LEU A 47 2.24 29.05 16.28
N ASP A 48 3.54 28.84 16.50
CA ASP A 48 4.28 29.28 17.69
C ASP A 48 3.64 28.84 19.02
N CYS A 49 2.99 27.68 19.01
CA CYS A 49 2.30 27.13 20.17
C CYS A 49 2.35 25.59 20.17
N TRP A 50 1.94 25.00 21.29
CA TRP A 50 1.72 23.56 21.37
C TRP A 50 0.32 23.22 20.85
N TYR A 51 0.19 22.11 20.13
CA TYR A 51 -1.10 21.65 19.63
C TYR A 51 -1.28 20.15 19.85
N LEU A 52 -2.55 19.72 19.97
CA LEU A 52 -2.91 18.32 19.99
C LEU A 52 -3.10 17.81 18.55
N PRO A 53 -2.30 16.85 18.06
CA PRO A 53 -2.47 16.32 16.71
C PRO A 53 -3.86 15.68 16.51
N HIS A 54 -4.44 15.88 15.33
CA HIS A 54 -5.77 15.34 14.95
C HIS A 54 -6.95 15.83 15.81
N SER A 55 -6.82 16.98 16.48
CA SER A 55 -7.91 17.60 17.24
C SER A 55 -8.79 18.54 16.42
N ARG A 56 -8.26 19.12 15.33
CA ARG A 56 -9.01 20.01 14.44
C ARG A 56 -10.10 19.25 13.69
N ASP A 57 -11.22 19.91 13.46
CA ASP A 57 -12.46 19.40 12.87
C ASP A 57 -13.13 18.28 13.70
N HIS A 58 -12.80 18.18 15.00
CA HIS A 58 -13.31 17.17 15.91
C HIS A 58 -13.65 17.76 17.27
N ALA A 59 -14.69 17.22 17.92
CA ALA A 59 -14.97 17.50 19.32
C ALA A 59 -13.81 17.02 20.20
N THR A 60 -13.40 17.83 21.18
CA THR A 60 -12.44 17.39 22.19
C THR A 60 -13.06 16.36 23.15
N TYR A 61 -12.21 15.49 23.69
CA TYR A 61 -12.58 14.69 24.86
C TYR A 61 -12.28 15.51 26.11
N THR A 62 -13.29 16.22 26.62
CA THR A 62 -13.18 17.17 27.74
C THR A 62 -12.36 16.64 28.94
N PRO A 63 -12.58 15.40 29.43
CA PRO A 63 -11.82 14.89 30.56
C PRO A 63 -10.30 14.83 30.33
N SER A 64 -9.86 14.67 29.08
CA SER A 64 -8.43 14.71 28.75
C SER A 64 -7.82 16.10 28.90
N LEU A 65 -8.57 17.16 28.59
CA LEU A 65 -8.07 18.53 28.72
C LEU A 65 -8.13 19.00 30.16
N GLU A 66 -9.15 18.57 30.91
CA GLU A 66 -9.24 18.79 32.35
C GLU A 66 -8.07 18.12 33.09
N LEU A 67 -7.73 16.88 32.72
CA LEU A 67 -6.56 16.19 33.27
C LEU A 67 -5.25 16.94 32.97
N LEU A 68 -5.10 17.45 31.75
CA LEU A 68 -3.93 18.25 31.39
C LEU A 68 -3.86 19.55 32.22
N ALA A 69 -4.98 20.27 32.30
CA ALA A 69 -5.07 21.50 33.07
C ALA A 69 -4.72 21.25 34.55
N GLN A 70 -5.22 20.14 35.11
CA GLN A 70 -4.89 19.75 36.48
C GLN A 70 -3.39 19.51 36.67
N ARG A 71 -2.76 18.76 35.77
CA ARG A 71 -1.31 18.48 35.86
C ARG A 71 -0.44 19.73 35.76
N LEU A 72 -0.83 20.66 34.90
CA LEU A 72 -0.13 21.92 34.78
C LEU A 72 -0.31 22.76 36.06
N ARG A 73 -1.50 22.76 36.67
CA ARG A 73 -1.71 23.40 37.98
C ARG A 73 -0.93 22.73 39.11
N ASP A 74 -0.84 21.40 39.11
CA ASP A 74 -0.05 20.63 40.08
C ASP A 74 1.46 20.90 39.95
N ALA A 75 1.90 21.40 38.79
CA ALA A 75 3.25 21.87 38.53
C ALA A 75 3.39 23.40 38.68
N ASP A 76 2.51 24.02 39.47
CA ASP A 76 2.52 25.45 39.84
C ASP A 76 2.34 26.44 38.66
N PHE A 77 1.76 25.99 37.54
CA PHE A 77 1.33 26.90 36.47
C PHE A 77 -0.07 27.45 36.73
N GLU A 78 -0.29 28.71 36.35
CA GLU A 78 -1.63 29.27 36.27
C GLU A 78 -2.25 28.83 34.94
N VAL A 79 -3.44 28.22 34.95
CA VAL A 79 -4.00 27.57 33.75
C VAL A 79 -5.45 27.97 33.50
N THR A 80 -5.68 28.56 32.33
CA THR A 80 -7.00 28.85 31.77
C THR A 80 -7.36 27.78 30.75
N LEU A 81 -8.53 27.15 30.91
CA LEU A 81 -9.06 26.16 29.96
C LEU A 81 -10.36 26.68 29.35
N THR A 82 -10.35 26.93 28.05
CA THR A 82 -11.51 27.41 27.27
C THR A 82 -11.87 26.37 26.22
N ILE A 83 -13.10 25.87 26.27
CA ILE A 83 -13.62 24.87 25.33
C ILE A 83 -14.87 25.42 24.68
N ASP A 84 -14.83 25.65 23.37
CA ASP A 84 -15.96 26.01 22.54
C ASP A 84 -16.12 24.98 21.40
N ASN A 85 -16.92 23.95 21.65
CA ASN A 85 -17.24 22.95 20.64
C ASN A 85 -18.25 23.44 19.59
N ALA A 86 -18.87 24.60 19.78
CA ALA A 86 -19.83 25.16 18.85
C ALA A 86 -19.13 25.93 17.71
N ASP A 87 -17.96 26.52 17.97
CA ASP A 87 -17.11 27.06 16.89
C ASP A 87 -16.51 25.93 16.04
N ARG A 88 -17.11 25.75 14.87
CA ARG A 88 -16.70 24.78 13.86
C ARG A 88 -16.82 25.37 12.47
N ARG A 89 -16.16 24.71 11.51
CA ARG A 89 -16.42 24.88 10.08
C ARG A 89 -17.48 23.89 9.62
N SER A 90 -18.17 24.20 8.53
CA SER A 90 -19.03 23.23 7.86
C SER A 90 -18.20 22.07 7.31
N PHE A 91 -18.85 20.92 7.07
CA PHE A 91 -18.17 19.78 6.47
C PHE A 91 -17.58 20.11 5.08
N GLY A 92 -18.32 20.89 4.28
CA GLY A 92 -17.89 21.34 2.95
C GLY A 92 -16.62 22.17 2.99
N GLU A 93 -16.60 23.24 3.78
CA GLU A 93 -15.39 24.10 3.96
C GLU A 93 -14.18 23.29 4.46
N ALA A 94 -14.41 22.30 5.33
CA ALA A 94 -13.34 21.46 5.83
C ALA A 94 -12.79 20.50 4.76
N GLU A 95 -13.63 19.99 3.85
CA GLU A 95 -13.17 19.20 2.70
C GLU A 95 -12.46 20.08 1.65
N GLU A 96 -12.95 21.29 1.37
CA GLU A 96 -12.29 22.26 0.48
C GLU A 96 -10.87 22.61 0.97
N ASP A 97 -10.71 22.95 2.26
CA ASP A 97 -9.38 23.20 2.85
C ASP A 97 -8.46 21.96 2.77
N ARG A 98 -9.01 20.74 2.80
CA ARG A 98 -8.21 19.51 2.63
C ARG A 98 -7.77 19.33 1.16
N GLU A 99 -8.63 19.69 0.22
CA GLU A 99 -8.35 19.69 -1.22
C GLU A 99 -7.27 20.73 -1.56
N GLU A 100 -7.43 21.99 -1.14
CA GLU A 100 -6.43 23.05 -1.31
C GLU A 100 -5.07 22.67 -0.70
N LYS A 101 -5.08 22.08 0.51
CA LYS A 101 -3.84 21.57 1.12
C LYS A 101 -3.22 20.42 0.34
N ALA A 102 -4.02 19.59 -0.34
CA ALA A 102 -3.50 18.53 -1.19
C ALA A 102 -2.86 19.10 -2.47
N GLU A 103 -3.50 20.09 -3.09
CA GLU A 103 -2.97 20.81 -4.25
C GLU A 103 -1.67 21.55 -3.91
N GLY A 104 -1.64 22.31 -2.82
CA GLY A 104 -0.43 23.00 -2.35
C GLY A 104 0.69 22.05 -1.88
N ARG A 105 0.38 20.78 -1.59
CA ARG A 105 1.41 19.73 -1.44
C ARG A 105 1.89 19.22 -2.79
N ALA A 106 0.97 18.98 -3.73
CA ALA A 106 1.28 18.52 -5.08
C ALA A 106 2.21 19.50 -5.81
N GLU A 107 1.88 20.80 -5.79
CA GLU A 107 2.68 21.86 -6.39
C GLU A 107 4.08 21.92 -5.78
N ARG A 108 4.17 21.97 -4.44
CA ARG A 108 5.46 22.02 -3.73
C ARG A 108 6.34 20.82 -4.03
N PHE A 109 5.76 19.61 -4.03
CA PHE A 109 6.49 18.40 -4.37
C PHE A 109 6.89 18.38 -5.85
N GLY A 110 6.04 18.90 -6.74
CA GLY A 110 6.40 19.14 -8.15
C GLY A 110 7.59 20.09 -8.29
N GLY A 111 7.63 21.18 -7.52
CA GLY A 111 8.76 22.10 -7.46
C GLY A 111 10.06 21.42 -6.98
N TYR A 112 9.97 20.56 -5.96
CA TYR A 112 11.12 19.76 -5.49
C TYR A 112 11.60 18.76 -6.54
N ALA A 113 10.67 18.08 -7.23
CA ALA A 113 10.97 17.16 -8.31
C ALA A 113 11.69 17.89 -9.47
N ALA A 114 11.15 19.02 -9.92
CA ALA A 114 11.74 19.81 -10.99
C ALA A 114 13.13 20.35 -10.62
N SER A 115 13.33 20.78 -9.37
CA SER A 115 14.63 21.22 -8.88
C SER A 115 15.65 20.08 -8.87
N ALA A 116 15.26 18.91 -8.38
CA ALA A 116 16.11 17.71 -8.37
C ALA A 116 16.44 17.25 -9.81
N ALA A 117 15.47 17.26 -10.72
CA ALA A 117 15.69 16.93 -12.14
C ALA A 117 16.72 17.87 -12.80
N ARG A 118 16.61 19.20 -12.58
CA ARG A 118 17.62 20.16 -13.05
C ARG A 118 19.00 19.92 -12.44
N SER A 119 19.06 19.60 -11.15
CA SER A 119 20.32 19.24 -10.48
C SER A 119 20.94 17.99 -11.12
N SER A 120 20.12 16.97 -11.40
CA SER A 120 20.54 15.74 -12.08
C SER A 120 21.09 16.01 -13.47
N GLU A 121 20.37 16.77 -14.30
CA GLU A 121 20.78 17.12 -15.66
C GLU A 121 22.08 17.93 -15.66
N SER A 122 22.21 18.90 -14.75
CA SER A 122 23.45 19.70 -14.63
C SER A 122 24.66 18.85 -14.23
N ALA A 123 24.47 17.87 -13.33
CA ALA A 123 25.52 16.97 -12.89
C ALA A 123 25.89 15.97 -14.00
N TRP A 124 24.90 15.52 -14.78
CA TRP A 124 25.12 14.66 -15.95
C TRP A 124 25.89 15.40 -17.05
N LYS A 125 25.48 16.63 -17.41
CA LYS A 125 26.20 17.47 -18.39
C LYS A 125 27.66 17.69 -17.97
N LYS A 126 27.89 18.02 -16.70
CA LYS A 126 29.26 18.15 -16.15
C LYS A 126 30.06 16.85 -16.24
N SER A 127 29.46 15.71 -15.94
CA SER A 127 30.11 14.40 -16.12
C SER A 127 30.48 14.17 -17.58
N HIS A 128 29.55 14.47 -18.50
CA HIS A 128 29.75 14.32 -19.93
C HIS A 128 30.90 15.20 -20.46
N GLU A 129 30.92 16.49 -20.10
CA GLU A 129 32.01 17.43 -20.44
C GLU A 129 33.38 16.94 -19.95
N ILE A 130 33.46 16.39 -18.73
CA ILE A 130 34.73 15.85 -18.20
C ILE A 130 35.12 14.57 -18.96
N SER A 131 34.13 13.78 -19.40
CA SER A 131 34.35 12.53 -20.10
C SER A 131 34.95 12.73 -21.50
N GLU A 132 34.80 13.91 -22.12
CA GLU A 132 35.43 14.27 -23.40
C GLU A 132 36.96 14.08 -23.39
N ARG A 133 37.60 14.26 -22.23
CA ARG A 133 39.05 14.00 -22.07
C ARG A 133 39.42 12.54 -22.35
N PHE A 134 38.51 11.62 -22.11
CA PHE A 134 38.68 10.18 -22.31
C PHE A 134 37.99 9.70 -23.60
N ALA A 135 37.52 10.63 -24.44
CA ALA A 135 36.93 10.30 -25.72
C ALA A 135 37.86 9.41 -26.55
N GLY A 136 37.29 8.46 -27.28
CA GLY A 136 38.06 7.46 -28.03
C GLY A 136 38.72 6.38 -27.16
N GLY A 137 38.36 6.27 -25.87
CA GLY A 137 38.82 5.19 -24.98
C GLY A 137 40.25 5.38 -24.49
N GLN A 138 40.75 6.62 -24.43
CA GLN A 138 42.13 6.90 -24.02
C GLN A 138 42.37 6.45 -22.56
N PRO A 139 43.29 5.50 -22.30
CA PRO A 139 43.56 5.03 -20.94
C PRO A 139 44.35 6.06 -20.13
N ILE A 140 44.26 5.97 -18.81
CA ILE A 140 45.11 6.76 -17.90
C ILE A 140 46.56 6.26 -18.03
N LEU A 141 47.42 7.08 -18.63
CA LEU A 141 48.85 6.78 -18.80
C LEU A 141 49.57 6.80 -17.45
N ARG A 142 49.95 5.62 -16.95
CA ARG A 142 50.68 5.47 -15.68
C ARG A 142 52.13 5.93 -15.81
N GLY A 143 52.64 6.70 -14.84
CA GLY A 143 54.00 7.25 -14.85
C GLY A 143 54.20 8.47 -15.76
N HIS A 144 53.17 8.94 -16.45
CA HIS A 144 53.25 10.11 -17.32
C HIS A 144 52.89 11.40 -16.55
N HIS A 145 53.44 12.56 -16.94
CA HIS A 145 53.18 13.83 -16.26
C HIS A 145 51.68 14.24 -16.23
N SER A 146 50.86 13.70 -17.15
CA SER A 146 49.41 13.95 -17.22
C SER A 146 48.56 13.04 -16.32
N GLU A 147 49.15 11.99 -15.73
CA GLU A 147 48.48 10.96 -14.93
C GLU A 147 47.68 11.56 -13.77
N GLY A 148 48.30 12.46 -13.00
CA GLY A 148 47.67 13.08 -11.85
C GLY A 148 46.47 13.95 -12.20
N ARG A 149 46.44 14.57 -13.39
CA ARG A 149 45.29 15.32 -13.89
C ARG A 149 44.20 14.36 -14.38
N ALA A 150 44.56 13.33 -15.13
CA ALA A 150 43.63 12.31 -15.62
C ALA A 150 42.89 11.60 -14.47
N ARG A 151 43.59 11.19 -13.39
CA ARG A 151 42.92 10.59 -12.22
C ARG A 151 41.92 11.52 -11.54
N ARG A 152 42.26 12.81 -11.40
CA ARG A 152 41.35 13.81 -10.83
C ARG A 152 40.14 14.04 -11.73
N ASP A 153 40.32 14.05 -13.04
CA ASP A 153 39.22 14.20 -14.00
C ASP A 153 38.28 13.01 -13.93
N HIS A 154 38.82 11.78 -13.90
CA HIS A 154 38.03 10.56 -13.71
C HIS A 154 37.24 10.58 -12.40
N ALA A 155 37.86 10.94 -11.27
CA ALA A 155 37.15 11.03 -9.99
C ALA A 155 36.03 12.09 -10.02
N ARG A 156 36.28 13.27 -10.62
CA ARG A 156 35.27 14.33 -10.75
C ARG A 156 34.11 13.93 -11.67
N MET A 157 34.39 13.17 -12.73
CA MET A 157 33.38 12.57 -13.62
C MET A 157 32.50 11.59 -12.83
N ASP A 158 33.11 10.64 -12.12
CA ASP A 158 32.40 9.63 -11.31
C ASP A 158 31.52 10.27 -10.24
N ASP A 159 32.04 11.27 -9.50
CA ASP A 159 31.28 11.98 -8.48
C ASP A 159 30.11 12.76 -9.08
N SER A 160 30.31 13.39 -10.25
CA SER A 160 29.24 14.11 -10.95
C SER A 160 28.17 13.15 -11.48
N MET A 161 28.57 11.98 -11.98
CA MET A 161 27.65 10.93 -12.41
C MET A 161 26.85 10.35 -11.23
N ARG A 162 27.52 10.03 -10.11
CA ARG A 162 26.84 9.57 -8.89
C ARG A 162 25.84 10.60 -8.38
N LYS A 163 26.22 11.88 -8.39
CA LYS A 163 25.31 12.98 -8.04
C LYS A 163 24.11 13.02 -8.98
N SER A 164 24.31 12.88 -10.29
CA SER A 164 23.22 12.85 -11.28
C SER A 164 22.20 11.75 -10.97
N ILE A 165 22.70 10.53 -10.71
CA ILE A 165 21.84 9.39 -10.34
C ILE A 165 21.07 9.69 -9.05
N GLY A 166 21.75 10.14 -7.99
CA GLY A 166 21.09 10.43 -6.71
C GLY A 166 20.03 11.54 -6.81
N GLU A 167 20.26 12.55 -7.66
CA GLU A 167 19.27 13.61 -7.91
C GLU A 167 18.13 13.13 -8.81
N SER A 168 18.37 12.17 -9.71
CA SER A 168 17.32 11.52 -10.49
C SER A 168 16.39 10.71 -9.59
N ASP A 169 16.95 9.87 -8.71
CA ASP A 169 16.17 9.10 -7.73
C ASP A 169 15.35 10.02 -6.81
N ARG A 170 15.94 11.16 -6.42
CA ARG A 170 15.25 12.20 -5.64
C ARG A 170 14.12 12.85 -6.45
N ALA A 171 14.32 13.10 -7.74
CA ALA A 171 13.29 13.64 -8.62
C ALA A 171 12.11 12.66 -8.74
N ASP A 172 12.37 11.37 -8.95
CA ASP A 172 11.36 10.32 -9.01
C ASP A 172 10.60 10.19 -7.69
N HIS A 173 11.31 10.25 -6.56
CA HIS A 173 10.69 10.24 -5.23
C HIS A 173 9.68 11.38 -5.07
N TRP A 174 10.08 12.61 -5.38
CA TRP A 174 9.18 13.76 -5.26
C TRP A 174 8.06 13.75 -6.30
N THR A 175 8.32 13.23 -7.50
CA THR A 175 7.30 13.05 -8.55
C THR A 175 6.20 12.10 -8.07
N GLY A 176 6.56 10.94 -7.52
CA GLY A 176 5.58 10.01 -6.97
C GLY A 176 4.75 10.63 -5.83
N ARG A 177 5.36 11.47 -4.98
CA ARG A 177 4.63 12.18 -3.92
C ARG A 177 3.73 13.29 -4.46
N ALA A 178 4.15 14.00 -5.50
CA ALA A 178 3.35 15.01 -6.17
C ALA A 178 2.10 14.37 -6.80
N GLN A 179 2.28 13.27 -7.54
CA GLN A 179 1.18 12.50 -8.13
C GLN A 179 0.21 11.98 -7.07
N ALA A 180 0.72 11.42 -5.96
CA ALA A 180 -0.12 10.94 -4.87
C ALA A 180 -0.95 12.08 -4.24
N ALA A 181 -0.39 13.28 -4.13
CA ALA A 181 -1.10 14.45 -3.62
C ALA A 181 -2.13 14.98 -4.63
N ALA A 182 -1.79 15.02 -5.92
CA ALA A 182 -2.70 15.44 -6.99
C ALA A 182 -3.92 14.50 -7.11
N ASN A 183 -3.71 13.19 -6.95
CA ASN A 183 -4.79 12.20 -7.04
C ASN A 183 -5.67 12.15 -5.77
N TYR A 184 -5.41 12.98 -4.75
CA TYR A 184 -6.16 12.97 -3.49
C TYR A 184 -7.67 13.08 -3.71
N GLN A 185 -8.08 14.07 -4.51
CA GLN A 185 -9.50 14.36 -4.78
C GLN A 185 -10.15 13.19 -5.54
N GLN A 186 -9.50 12.70 -6.60
CA GLN A 186 -9.98 11.56 -7.39
C GLN A 186 -10.20 10.31 -6.52
N PHE A 187 -9.27 9.98 -5.61
CA PHE A 187 -9.42 8.84 -4.72
C PHE A 187 -10.49 9.07 -3.63
N LYS A 188 -10.67 10.31 -3.17
CA LYS A 188 -11.63 10.64 -2.12
C LYS A 188 -13.07 10.65 -2.64
N LYS A 189 -13.27 11.17 -3.85
CA LYS A 189 -14.55 11.31 -4.56
C LYS A 189 -14.93 10.10 -5.42
N ASN A 190 -14.11 9.05 -5.46
CA ASN A 190 -14.43 7.82 -6.19
C ASN A 190 -15.87 7.34 -5.90
N PRO A 191 -16.78 7.31 -6.89
CA PRO A 191 -18.22 7.16 -6.64
C PRO A 191 -18.58 5.86 -5.91
N GLY A 192 -18.00 4.72 -6.30
CA GLY A 192 -18.25 3.44 -5.63
C GLY A 192 -17.79 3.42 -4.16
N ARG A 193 -16.71 4.12 -3.82
CA ARG A 193 -16.29 4.28 -2.42
C ARG A 193 -17.21 5.25 -1.67
N THR A 194 -17.64 6.32 -2.32
CA THR A 194 -18.57 7.31 -1.77
C THR A 194 -19.94 6.69 -1.45
N LEU A 195 -20.48 5.82 -2.31
CA LEU A 195 -21.72 5.08 -2.03
C LEU A 195 -21.63 4.23 -0.76
N ARG A 196 -20.52 3.50 -0.56
CA ARG A 196 -20.28 2.72 0.67
C ARG A 196 -20.15 3.61 1.90
N ARG A 197 -19.54 4.79 1.75
CA ARG A 197 -19.44 5.80 2.81
C ARG A 197 -20.83 6.30 3.20
N LEU A 198 -21.65 6.67 2.22
CA LEU A 198 -23.04 7.09 2.44
C LEU A 198 -23.86 6.03 3.15
N ASP A 199 -23.72 4.76 2.78
CA ASP A 199 -24.41 3.64 3.46
C ASP A 199 -24.07 3.56 4.95
N LYS A 200 -22.79 3.78 5.30
CA LYS A 200 -22.34 3.82 6.69
C LYS A 200 -22.86 5.06 7.41
N LEU A 201 -22.72 6.24 6.81
CA LEU A 201 -23.17 7.51 7.41
C LEU A 201 -24.68 7.50 7.69
N ARG A 202 -25.49 6.98 6.76
CA ARG A 202 -26.94 6.81 6.95
C ARG A 202 -27.27 5.78 8.03
N ALA A 203 -26.43 4.76 8.24
CA ALA A 203 -26.59 3.84 9.36
C ALA A 203 -26.22 4.48 10.69
N ASP A 204 -25.21 5.35 10.70
CA ASP A 204 -24.79 6.12 11.86
C ASP A 204 -25.86 7.16 12.23
N LEU A 205 -26.42 7.90 11.26
CA LEU A 205 -27.50 8.86 11.45
C LEU A 205 -28.74 8.19 12.07
N ARG A 206 -29.16 7.05 11.53
CA ARG A 206 -30.27 6.25 12.11
C ARG A 206 -29.99 5.78 13.55
N ALA A 207 -28.73 5.60 13.94
CA ALA A 207 -28.39 5.26 15.31
C ALA A 207 -28.50 6.49 16.24
N VAL A 208 -28.06 7.66 15.78
CA VAL A 208 -28.20 8.93 16.50
C VAL A 208 -29.67 9.28 16.71
N GLU A 209 -30.49 9.20 15.67
CA GLU A 209 -31.94 9.43 15.76
C GLU A 209 -32.63 8.49 16.76
N LYS A 210 -32.17 7.24 16.86
CA LYS A 210 -32.66 6.28 17.86
C LYS A 210 -32.31 6.71 19.28
N TRP A 211 -31.06 7.11 19.50
CA TRP A 211 -30.62 7.59 20.81
C TRP A 211 -31.36 8.87 21.23
N GLN A 212 -31.63 9.79 20.28
CA GLN A 212 -32.47 10.98 20.54
C GLN A 212 -33.90 10.60 20.96
N ARG A 213 -34.44 9.47 20.45
CA ARG A 213 -35.74 8.92 20.90
C ARG A 213 -35.66 8.09 22.19
N GLY A 214 -34.48 7.90 22.78
CA GLY A 214 -34.28 7.04 23.95
C GLY A 214 -34.25 5.55 23.65
N GLU A 215 -34.18 5.17 22.37
CA GLU A 215 -33.99 3.79 21.96
C GLU A 215 -32.51 3.40 22.01
N SER A 216 -32.23 2.10 22.16
CA SER A 216 -30.86 1.59 22.00
C SER A 216 -30.51 1.39 20.52
N ALA A 217 -29.23 1.61 20.19
CA ALA A 217 -28.69 1.37 18.86
C ALA A 217 -27.25 0.84 18.98
N LYS A 218 -26.81 0.03 18.00
CA LYS A 218 -25.46 -0.57 17.99
C LYS A 218 -25.09 -1.34 19.27
N GLY A 219 -26.09 -1.85 19.99
CA GLY A 219 -25.88 -2.61 21.24
C GLY A 219 -25.67 -1.77 22.50
N PHE A 220 -25.88 -0.45 22.45
CA PHE A 220 -25.80 0.41 23.64
C PHE A 220 -26.84 1.54 23.61
N SER A 221 -27.09 2.13 24.78
CA SER A 221 -27.98 3.28 24.97
C SER A 221 -27.18 4.54 25.30
N ARG A 222 -27.66 5.69 24.83
CA ARG A 222 -27.20 7.02 25.25
C ARG A 222 -28.37 7.79 25.85
N SER A 223 -28.06 8.78 26.69
CA SER A 223 -29.09 9.67 27.23
C SER A 223 -29.68 10.52 26.09
N PRO A 224 -31.01 10.59 25.93
CA PRO A 224 -31.64 11.51 24.98
C PRO A 224 -31.34 12.99 25.26
N ALA A 225 -31.02 13.31 26.51
CA ALA A 225 -30.65 14.66 26.93
C ALA A 225 -29.17 14.98 26.71
N ASP A 226 -28.42 14.09 26.07
CA ASP A 226 -27.01 14.32 25.71
C ASP A 226 -26.93 15.38 24.59
N PRO A 227 -26.39 16.59 24.87
CA PRO A 227 -26.30 17.65 23.87
C PRO A 227 -25.37 17.29 22.70
N GLU A 228 -24.47 16.31 22.86
CA GLU A 228 -23.62 15.84 21.76
C GLU A 228 -24.41 15.16 20.64
N LEU A 229 -25.59 14.59 20.94
CA LEU A 229 -26.41 13.91 19.93
C LEU A 229 -26.92 14.87 18.86
N GLU A 230 -27.29 16.10 19.24
CA GLU A 230 -27.77 17.11 18.29
C GLU A 230 -26.66 17.55 17.35
N ILE A 231 -25.45 17.75 17.89
CA ILE A 231 -24.28 18.12 17.09
C ILE A 231 -23.90 16.96 16.15
N GLU A 232 -23.86 15.73 16.64
CA GLU A 232 -23.56 14.55 15.82
C GLU A 232 -24.59 14.35 14.70
N HIS A 233 -25.87 14.58 15.00
CA HIS A 233 -26.95 14.55 14.00
C HIS A 233 -26.73 15.60 12.90
N GLN A 234 -26.42 16.84 13.28
CA GLN A 234 -26.14 17.93 12.35
C GLN A 234 -24.92 17.61 11.47
N GLU A 235 -23.82 17.15 12.06
CA GLU A 235 -22.58 16.80 11.33
C GLU A 235 -22.79 15.67 10.33
N LEU A 236 -23.49 14.60 10.75
CA LEU A 236 -23.81 13.49 9.86
C LEU A 236 -24.73 13.93 8.71
N THR A 237 -25.68 14.83 8.97
CA THR A 237 -26.58 15.36 7.94
C THR A 237 -25.81 16.19 6.90
N GLU A 238 -24.91 17.07 7.36
CA GLU A 238 -24.05 17.86 6.48
C GLU A 238 -23.09 16.99 5.66
N GLU A 239 -22.47 15.99 6.30
CA GLU A 239 -21.57 15.06 5.63
C GLU A 239 -22.32 14.23 4.57
N ILE A 240 -23.52 13.73 4.89
CA ILE A 240 -24.36 13.02 3.92
C ILE A 240 -24.71 13.92 2.74
N ALA A 241 -25.17 15.15 2.99
CA ALA A 241 -25.55 16.09 1.95
C ALA A 241 -24.37 16.39 0.99
N HIS A 242 -23.18 16.59 1.53
CA HIS A 242 -21.96 16.79 0.72
C HIS A 242 -21.67 15.58 -0.17
N TRP A 243 -21.64 14.37 0.40
CA TRP A 243 -21.32 13.16 -0.38
C TRP A 243 -22.42 12.78 -1.38
N GLU A 244 -23.69 13.09 -1.10
CA GLU A 244 -24.77 12.95 -2.06
C GLU A 244 -24.59 13.89 -3.24
N GLN A 245 -24.15 15.13 -3.01
CA GLN A 245 -23.82 16.05 -4.09
C GLN A 245 -22.70 15.50 -4.97
N VAL A 246 -21.63 14.97 -4.37
CA VAL A 246 -20.53 14.32 -5.12
C VAL A 246 -21.02 13.18 -6.02
N ILE A 247 -22.01 12.39 -5.57
CA ILE A 247 -22.62 11.34 -6.41
C ILE A 247 -23.45 11.94 -7.55
N LYS A 248 -24.25 12.98 -7.28
CA LYS A 248 -25.03 13.67 -8.32
C LYS A 248 -24.12 14.28 -9.40
N ASP A 249 -23.02 14.89 -8.99
CA ASP A 249 -22.03 15.45 -9.91
C ASP A 249 -21.42 14.33 -10.77
N ALA A 250 -21.05 13.21 -10.15
CA ALA A 250 -20.55 12.05 -10.89
C ALA A 250 -21.60 11.48 -11.87
N GLU A 251 -22.88 11.43 -11.49
CA GLU A 251 -23.96 11.01 -12.39
C GLU A 251 -24.11 11.94 -13.59
N ALA A 252 -23.98 13.25 -13.37
CA ALA A 252 -23.97 14.25 -14.45
C ALA A 252 -22.75 14.08 -15.39
N GLU A 253 -21.61 13.63 -14.87
CA GLU A 253 -20.41 13.26 -15.64
C GLU A 253 -20.52 11.87 -16.32
N GLY A 254 -21.65 11.17 -16.17
CA GLY A 254 -21.94 9.89 -16.83
C GLY A 254 -21.69 8.65 -15.97
N PHE A 255 -21.40 8.80 -14.67
CA PHE A 255 -21.39 7.66 -13.74
C PHE A 255 -22.80 7.09 -13.58
N LYS A 256 -22.95 5.77 -13.64
CA LYS A 256 -24.24 5.11 -13.44
C LYS A 256 -24.31 4.48 -12.05
N VAL A 257 -25.23 4.96 -11.21
CA VAL A 257 -25.60 4.27 -9.97
C VAL A 257 -26.50 3.08 -10.31
N TRP A 258 -26.04 1.89 -9.97
CA TRP A 258 -26.74 0.63 -10.23
C TRP A 258 -27.70 0.28 -9.09
N SER A 259 -28.80 -0.38 -9.43
CA SER A 259 -29.82 -0.81 -8.50
C SER A 259 -30.51 -2.10 -8.95
N LYS A 260 -31.41 -2.62 -8.12
CA LYS A 260 -32.22 -3.81 -8.46
C LYS A 260 -33.02 -3.65 -9.76
N THR A 261 -33.48 -2.44 -10.09
CA THR A 261 -34.32 -2.23 -11.29
C THR A 261 -33.53 -2.32 -12.59
N ASP A 262 -32.20 -2.21 -12.52
CA ASP A 262 -31.34 -2.25 -13.70
C ASP A 262 -31.00 -3.68 -14.14
N PHE A 263 -31.32 -4.70 -13.34
CA PHE A 263 -30.93 -6.09 -13.62
C PHE A 263 -32.12 -7.03 -13.60
N THR A 264 -32.10 -7.96 -14.54
CA THR A 264 -32.94 -9.16 -14.55
C THR A 264 -32.08 -10.41 -14.47
N ARG A 265 -32.67 -11.53 -14.06
CA ARG A 265 -31.96 -12.82 -14.04
C ARG A 265 -31.60 -13.20 -15.48
N GLY A 266 -30.35 -13.59 -15.71
CA GLY A 266 -29.82 -13.90 -17.05
C GLY A 266 -29.10 -12.73 -17.73
N ASP A 267 -29.24 -11.50 -17.23
CA ASP A 267 -28.41 -10.37 -17.67
C ASP A 267 -26.93 -10.60 -17.32
N PHE A 268 -26.04 -9.79 -17.88
CA PHE A 268 -24.62 -9.79 -17.54
C PHE A 268 -24.24 -8.52 -16.78
N VAL A 269 -23.47 -8.70 -15.71
CA VAL A 269 -22.91 -7.63 -14.90
C VAL A 269 -21.39 -7.58 -15.08
N LEU A 270 -20.84 -6.38 -15.31
CA LEU A 270 -19.40 -6.17 -15.34
C LEU A 270 -18.91 -5.94 -13.91
N TYR A 271 -18.18 -6.93 -13.39
CA TYR A 271 -17.65 -6.93 -12.03
C TYR A 271 -16.14 -7.19 -12.07
N ARG A 272 -15.35 -6.24 -11.52
CA ARG A 272 -13.88 -6.30 -11.48
C ARG A 272 -13.23 -6.66 -12.83
N GLY A 273 -13.77 -6.09 -13.91
CA GLY A 273 -13.26 -6.28 -15.28
C GLY A 273 -13.68 -7.58 -15.97
N THR A 274 -14.55 -8.39 -15.36
CA THR A 274 -15.09 -9.62 -15.96
C THR A 274 -16.62 -9.54 -16.04
N TRP A 275 -17.20 -10.00 -17.14
CA TRP A 275 -18.66 -10.11 -17.28
C TRP A 275 -19.16 -11.41 -16.65
N TYR A 276 -20.10 -11.31 -15.73
CA TYR A 276 -20.73 -12.45 -15.08
C TYR A 276 -22.22 -12.49 -15.37
N GLU A 277 -22.75 -13.67 -15.64
CA GLU A 277 -24.20 -13.90 -15.71
C GLU A 277 -24.86 -13.69 -14.34
N VAL A 278 -25.97 -12.98 -14.32
CA VAL A 278 -26.75 -12.68 -13.11
C VAL A 278 -27.64 -13.87 -12.79
N LEU A 279 -27.33 -14.56 -11.69
CA LEU A 279 -28.08 -15.73 -11.21
C LEU A 279 -29.31 -15.33 -10.39
N ARG A 280 -29.18 -14.27 -9.57
CA ARG A 280 -30.25 -13.74 -8.73
C ARG A 280 -30.05 -12.26 -8.48
N VAL A 281 -31.14 -11.49 -8.48
CA VAL A 281 -31.13 -10.05 -8.20
C VAL A 281 -31.61 -9.82 -6.77
N ASN A 282 -30.76 -9.25 -5.92
CA ASN A 282 -31.07 -8.90 -4.53
C ASN A 282 -31.28 -7.37 -4.39
N PRO A 283 -31.81 -6.87 -3.25
CA PRO A 283 -32.02 -5.44 -3.05
C PRO A 283 -30.75 -4.57 -3.11
N LYS A 284 -29.60 -5.09 -2.66
CA LYS A 284 -28.31 -4.34 -2.61
C LYS A 284 -27.21 -4.92 -3.51
N SER A 285 -27.50 -6.01 -4.22
CA SER A 285 -26.47 -6.76 -4.94
C SER A 285 -27.08 -7.69 -5.98
N VAL A 286 -26.23 -8.22 -6.86
CA VAL A 286 -26.55 -9.37 -7.70
C VAL A 286 -25.71 -10.58 -7.28
N THR A 287 -26.31 -11.76 -7.37
CA THR A 287 -25.63 -13.03 -7.18
C THR A 287 -25.10 -13.48 -8.53
N ILE A 288 -23.80 -13.74 -8.60
CA ILE A 288 -23.07 -14.14 -9.80
C ILE A 288 -22.35 -15.48 -9.56
N PRO A 289 -21.90 -16.19 -10.61
CA PRO A 289 -20.96 -17.28 -10.45
C PRO A 289 -19.74 -16.86 -9.64
N HIS A 290 -19.10 -17.81 -8.94
CA HIS A 290 -17.95 -17.48 -8.10
C HIS A 290 -16.85 -16.75 -8.88
N ILE A 291 -16.26 -15.70 -8.29
CA ILE A 291 -15.29 -14.80 -8.96
C ILE A 291 -14.03 -15.50 -9.46
N HIS A 292 -13.64 -16.62 -8.85
CA HIS A 292 -12.49 -17.42 -9.31
C HIS A 292 -12.76 -18.13 -10.65
N ASN A 293 -14.02 -18.22 -11.09
CA ASN A 293 -14.32 -18.69 -12.44
C ASN A 293 -13.89 -17.69 -13.53
N GLY A 294 -13.69 -16.42 -13.17
CA GLY A 294 -13.32 -15.34 -14.10
C GLY A 294 -11.83 -15.17 -14.34
N THR A 295 -10.95 -15.90 -13.65
CA THR A 295 -9.50 -15.76 -13.85
C THR A 295 -9.11 -16.07 -15.29
N GLY A 296 -8.64 -15.06 -16.02
CA GLY A 296 -8.27 -15.16 -17.44
C GLY A 296 -9.45 -15.25 -18.42
N LYS A 297 -10.69 -15.09 -17.95
CA LYS A 297 -11.90 -15.12 -18.80
C LYS A 297 -12.54 -13.74 -18.90
N ARG A 298 -13.05 -13.40 -20.08
CA ARG A 298 -13.80 -12.15 -20.29
C ARG A 298 -15.29 -12.28 -19.91
N ILE A 299 -15.85 -13.48 -20.05
CA ILE A 299 -17.27 -13.78 -19.81
C ILE A 299 -17.36 -15.07 -19.00
N VAL A 300 -18.18 -15.06 -17.96
CA VAL A 300 -18.48 -16.20 -17.09
C VAL A 300 -19.99 -16.41 -17.06
N ARG A 301 -20.42 -17.59 -17.49
CA ARG A 301 -21.81 -18.03 -17.46
C ARG A 301 -22.04 -18.96 -16.27
N ALA A 302 -23.29 -19.25 -15.97
CA ALA A 302 -23.68 -20.29 -15.01
C ALA A 302 -23.17 -21.67 -15.46
N THR A 303 -23.15 -21.93 -16.77
CA THR A 303 -22.68 -23.18 -17.37
C THR A 303 -21.14 -23.23 -17.43
N GLY A 304 -20.56 -24.36 -17.03
CA GLY A 304 -19.10 -24.54 -16.98
C GLY A 304 -18.42 -23.91 -15.75
N ASN A 305 -19.19 -23.73 -14.67
CA ASN A 305 -18.66 -23.37 -13.35
C ASN A 305 -17.66 -24.46 -12.90
N ARG A 306 -16.41 -24.07 -12.61
CA ARG A 306 -15.36 -25.00 -12.15
C ARG A 306 -15.40 -25.21 -10.64
N HIS A 307 -16.14 -24.36 -9.93
CA HIS A 307 -16.34 -24.38 -8.50
C HIS A 307 -17.83 -24.65 -8.25
N ASP A 308 -18.18 -25.94 -8.33
CA ASP A 308 -19.53 -26.47 -8.16
C ASP A 308 -20.30 -25.73 -7.06
N ASP A 309 -21.44 -25.15 -7.44
CA ASP A 309 -22.43 -24.45 -6.60
C ASP A 309 -21.98 -23.18 -5.83
N TRP A 310 -20.71 -22.77 -5.92
CA TRP A 310 -20.28 -21.56 -5.24
C TRP A 310 -20.73 -20.32 -6.01
N THR A 311 -21.32 -19.38 -5.28
CA THR A 311 -21.77 -18.10 -5.82
C THR A 311 -21.06 -16.96 -5.12
N TRP A 312 -21.01 -15.81 -5.79
CA TRP A 312 -20.48 -14.58 -5.22
C TRP A 312 -21.54 -13.49 -5.24
N THR A 313 -21.49 -12.60 -4.27
CA THR A 313 -22.37 -11.44 -4.21
C THR A 313 -21.62 -10.21 -4.67
N ALA A 314 -22.04 -9.64 -5.81
CA ALA A 314 -21.51 -8.38 -6.33
C ALA A 314 -22.41 -7.21 -5.88
N PRO A 315 -21.93 -6.33 -4.97
CA PRO A 315 -22.67 -5.15 -4.56
C PRO A 315 -22.80 -4.14 -5.71
N TYR A 316 -23.91 -3.43 -5.79
CA TYR A 316 -24.15 -2.46 -6.88
C TYR A 316 -23.12 -1.33 -6.93
N ASP A 317 -22.58 -0.92 -5.79
CA ASP A 317 -21.52 0.09 -5.64
C ASP A 317 -20.14 -0.36 -6.21
N ASP A 318 -20.02 -1.60 -6.67
CA ASP A 318 -18.81 -2.19 -7.25
C ASP A 318 -19.04 -2.66 -8.70
N VAL A 319 -20.23 -2.40 -9.26
CA VAL A 319 -20.60 -2.74 -10.63
C VAL A 319 -20.21 -1.61 -11.56
N SER A 320 -19.61 -1.95 -12.71
CA SER A 320 -19.13 -0.99 -13.69
C SER A 320 -19.82 -1.11 -15.05
N GLY A 321 -20.85 -1.95 -15.18
CA GLY A 321 -21.53 -2.16 -16.46
C GLY A 321 -22.62 -3.23 -16.41
N ARG A 322 -23.54 -3.13 -17.37
CA ARG A 322 -24.65 -4.05 -17.61
C ARG A 322 -24.72 -4.36 -19.10
N LYS A 323 -25.04 -5.61 -19.44
CA LYS A 323 -25.48 -6.03 -20.77
C LYS A 323 -26.67 -6.97 -20.66
N SER A 324 -27.57 -6.93 -21.63
CA SER A 324 -28.65 -7.92 -21.70
C SER A 324 -28.10 -9.29 -22.11
N ALA A 325 -28.91 -10.34 -21.93
CA ALA A 325 -28.59 -11.68 -22.43
C ALA A 325 -28.39 -11.68 -23.96
N ASP A 326 -29.20 -10.90 -24.69
CA ASP A 326 -29.17 -10.80 -26.16
C ASP A 326 -27.90 -10.09 -26.65
N GLU A 327 -27.47 -9.02 -25.97
CA GLU A 327 -26.23 -8.29 -26.27
C GLU A 327 -24.95 -9.12 -26.03
N MET A 328 -25.07 -10.23 -25.29
CA MET A 328 -23.98 -11.13 -24.92
C MET A 328 -24.05 -12.48 -25.65
N GLN A 329 -25.00 -12.67 -26.57
CA GLN A 329 -24.90 -13.74 -27.56
C GLN A 329 -23.74 -13.43 -28.52
N PRO A 330 -22.86 -14.40 -28.82
CA PRO A 330 -21.97 -14.24 -29.95
C PRO A 330 -22.82 -14.02 -31.22
N PRO A 331 -22.36 -13.20 -32.19
CA PRO A 331 -23.07 -13.07 -33.45
C PRO A 331 -23.32 -14.47 -34.03
N PRO A 332 -24.50 -14.74 -34.64
CA PRO A 332 -24.74 -16.00 -35.30
C PRO A 332 -23.58 -16.23 -36.26
N GLN A 333 -22.94 -17.41 -36.16
CA GLN A 333 -21.94 -17.81 -37.12
C GLN A 333 -22.63 -17.78 -38.49
N ALA A 334 -22.33 -16.76 -39.28
CA ALA A 334 -22.76 -16.69 -40.66
C ALA A 334 -22.21 -17.94 -41.33
N GLU A 335 -23.13 -18.70 -41.91
CA GLU A 335 -22.92 -19.96 -42.58
C GLU A 335 -21.74 -19.87 -43.55
N ALA A 336 -21.01 -20.97 -43.62
CA ALA A 336 -19.96 -21.23 -44.59
C ALA A 336 -20.46 -20.88 -46.00
N ALA A 337 -19.90 -19.83 -46.57
CA ALA A 337 -19.88 -19.63 -48.02
C ALA A 337 -18.44 -19.85 -48.47
N GLU A 338 -18.22 -21.05 -49.01
CA GLU A 338 -17.06 -21.43 -49.80
C GLU A 338 -16.81 -20.39 -50.89
N GLN A 339 -15.61 -19.81 -50.91
CA GLN A 339 -14.94 -19.47 -52.16
C GLN A 339 -13.51 -20.00 -52.10
N GLN A 340 -13.30 -20.98 -52.96
CA GLN A 340 -12.04 -21.62 -53.27
C GLN A 340 -11.11 -20.62 -53.98
N GLU A 341 -9.89 -20.48 -53.49
CA GLU A 341 -8.73 -20.26 -54.35
C GLU A 341 -7.52 -21.00 -53.72
N GLN A 342 -7.31 -22.24 -54.18
CA GLN A 342 -6.03 -22.96 -54.14
C GLN A 342 -5.19 -22.42 -55.31
N ALA A 343 -3.87 -22.26 -55.32
CA ALA A 343 -2.75 -23.00 -54.72
C ALA A 343 -1.55 -22.02 -54.56
N GLU A 344 -0.54 -22.20 -53.72
CA GLU A 344 0.45 -23.28 -53.79
C GLU A 344 1.04 -23.62 -52.41
N GLN A 345 1.31 -24.92 -52.26
CA GLN A 345 1.85 -25.58 -51.09
C GLN A 345 3.37 -25.46 -50.99
N SER A 346 3.89 -25.49 -49.76
CA SER A 346 5.08 -26.28 -49.39
C SER A 346 5.08 -26.51 -47.87
N THR A 347 4.85 -27.76 -47.46
CA THR A 347 5.08 -28.35 -46.13
C THR A 347 6.29 -29.31 -46.22
N PRO A 348 6.70 -30.14 -45.21
CA PRO A 348 6.30 -30.26 -43.79
C PRO A 348 7.50 -30.44 -42.82
N THR A 349 7.26 -30.63 -41.51
CA THR A 349 7.92 -31.60 -40.58
C THR A 349 7.24 -31.49 -39.20
N VAL A 350 6.24 -32.33 -38.88
CA VAL A 350 6.26 -33.61 -38.13
C VAL A 350 6.48 -33.47 -36.61
N GLU A 351 5.46 -33.87 -35.85
CA GLU A 351 5.42 -34.07 -34.39
C GLU A 351 6.34 -35.22 -33.92
N PRO A 352 6.56 -35.41 -32.61
CA PRO A 352 5.70 -36.40 -31.93
C PRO A 352 5.39 -36.12 -30.44
N VAL A 353 4.35 -36.83 -29.97
CA VAL A 353 3.92 -37.13 -28.59
C VAL A 353 3.65 -38.66 -28.56
N PRO A 354 3.47 -39.43 -27.46
CA PRO A 354 3.77 -39.35 -25.99
C PRO A 354 4.52 -40.62 -25.45
N ALA A 355 4.78 -40.72 -24.13
CA ALA A 355 4.61 -41.98 -23.35
C ALA A 355 4.69 -41.78 -21.83
N GLU A 356 3.99 -42.65 -21.09
CA GLU A 356 3.61 -42.59 -19.68
C GLU A 356 4.61 -43.23 -18.66
N LYS A 357 4.21 -43.11 -17.38
CA LYS A 357 4.76 -43.51 -16.06
C LYS A 357 5.46 -44.90 -15.96
N PRO A 358 6.20 -45.13 -14.85
CA PRO A 358 5.67 -46.10 -13.87
C PRO A 358 5.71 -45.64 -12.40
N THR A 359 4.95 -46.39 -11.60
CA THR A 359 4.66 -46.24 -10.17
C THR A 359 5.41 -47.30 -9.34
N SER A 360 5.73 -46.94 -8.09
CA SER A 360 6.00 -47.75 -6.86
C SER A 360 7.11 -48.82 -6.81
N VAL A 361 8.05 -48.64 -5.86
CA VAL A 361 8.52 -49.71 -4.94
C VAL A 361 8.77 -49.10 -3.55
N ALA A 362 8.29 -49.77 -2.51
CA ALA A 362 8.50 -49.45 -1.09
C ALA A 362 9.80 -50.09 -0.53
N ALA A 363 10.28 -49.52 0.58
CA ALA A 363 11.59 -49.74 1.24
C ALA A 363 11.92 -51.18 1.72
N PRO A 364 13.19 -51.41 2.09
CA PRO A 364 13.42 -51.78 3.49
C PRO A 364 14.51 -50.94 4.21
N ALA A 365 14.62 -51.24 5.50
CA ALA A 365 15.05 -50.43 6.62
C ALA A 365 16.56 -50.19 6.84
N ALA A 366 16.78 -49.15 7.64
CA ALA A 366 17.80 -48.99 8.69
C ALA A 366 19.28 -48.87 8.29
N GLY A 367 19.69 -47.60 8.15
CA GLY A 367 21.08 -47.17 8.17
C GLY A 367 21.14 -45.64 8.09
N MET A 368 20.61 -44.97 9.11
CA MET A 368 20.44 -43.52 9.15
C MET A 368 21.80 -42.82 9.35
N SER A 369 22.39 -42.32 8.26
CA SER A 369 23.32 -41.19 8.29
C SER A 369 22.99 -40.31 7.10
N TRP A 370 22.02 -39.41 7.28
CA TRP A 370 21.70 -38.38 6.30
C TRP A 370 22.98 -37.60 6.01
N GLN A 371 23.48 -37.67 4.78
CA GLN A 371 24.35 -36.62 4.29
C GLN A 371 23.52 -35.34 4.31
N ASP A 372 23.86 -34.42 5.20
CA ASP A 372 23.21 -33.12 5.37
C ASP A 372 23.23 -32.37 4.02
N GLY A 373 22.12 -32.42 3.30
CA GLY A 373 21.95 -31.68 2.06
C GLY A 373 22.05 -30.17 2.32
N MET A 374 22.65 -29.43 1.38
CA MET A 374 22.73 -27.98 1.47
C MET A 374 21.35 -27.34 1.29
N ALA A 375 21.09 -26.27 2.02
CA ALA A 375 19.90 -25.46 1.96
C ALA A 375 20.26 -23.98 1.87
N LEU A 376 19.48 -23.24 1.08
CA LEU A 376 19.64 -21.81 0.87
C LEU A 376 18.69 -21.07 1.80
N VAL A 377 19.23 -20.21 2.65
CA VAL A 377 18.49 -19.32 3.54
C VAL A 377 18.18 -18.03 2.81
N LEU A 378 16.90 -17.72 2.72
CA LEU A 378 16.32 -16.61 2.00
C LEU A 378 15.68 -15.60 2.97
N ILE A 379 15.87 -14.31 2.69
CA ILE A 379 15.16 -13.24 3.40
C ILE A 379 13.92 -12.80 2.61
N ALA A 380 12.75 -13.03 3.19
CA ALA A 380 11.47 -12.61 2.63
C ALA A 380 10.98 -11.35 3.36
N SER A 381 10.60 -10.30 2.61
CA SER A 381 9.87 -9.17 3.19
C SER A 381 8.39 -9.51 3.28
N LYS A 382 7.78 -9.32 4.45
CA LYS A 382 6.34 -9.58 4.65
C LYS A 382 5.44 -8.59 3.89
N ASN A 383 5.98 -7.43 3.50
CA ASN A 383 5.23 -6.30 2.95
C ASN A 383 5.59 -5.97 1.48
N SER A 384 6.38 -6.81 0.81
CA SER A 384 6.77 -6.61 -0.58
C SER A 384 6.72 -7.94 -1.34
N ARG A 385 6.09 -7.94 -2.52
CA ARG A 385 6.18 -9.04 -3.48
C ARG A 385 7.29 -8.71 -4.48
N ARG A 386 8.47 -9.32 -4.32
CA ARG A 386 9.54 -9.23 -5.32
C ARG A 386 9.49 -10.43 -6.26
N SER A 387 9.91 -10.22 -7.50
CA SER A 387 9.96 -11.25 -8.54
C SER A 387 11.04 -12.31 -8.29
N ARG A 388 12.11 -11.98 -7.54
CA ARG A 388 13.21 -12.90 -7.20
C ARG A 388 13.42 -13.04 -5.69
N LYS A 389 13.82 -14.22 -5.26
CA LYS A 389 14.14 -14.53 -3.85
C LYS A 389 15.54 -14.00 -3.51
N ARG A 390 15.73 -13.50 -2.30
CA ARG A 390 17.02 -12.95 -1.83
C ARG A 390 17.72 -13.94 -0.93
N ALA A 391 18.82 -14.52 -1.38
CA ALA A 391 19.62 -15.45 -0.60
C ALA A 391 20.61 -14.73 0.31
N LEU A 392 20.63 -15.09 1.59
CA LEU A 392 21.61 -14.58 2.55
C LEU A 392 22.77 -15.55 2.70
N TRP A 393 22.46 -16.83 2.94
CA TRP A 393 23.47 -17.84 3.26
C TRP A 393 23.12 -19.21 2.67
N ALA A 394 24.15 -20.00 2.37
CA ALA A 394 24.07 -21.43 2.16
C ALA A 394 24.59 -22.14 3.42
N MET A 395 23.87 -23.14 3.90
CA MET A 395 24.25 -23.94 5.07
C MET A 395 23.65 -25.33 4.97
N THR A 396 23.96 -26.24 5.89
CA THR A 396 23.29 -27.54 5.93
C THR A 396 21.79 -27.37 6.17
N ARG A 397 20.98 -28.33 5.71
CA ARG A 397 19.54 -28.32 5.97
C ARG A 397 19.21 -28.21 7.46
N ARG A 398 19.98 -28.89 8.31
CA ARG A 398 19.79 -28.85 9.77
C ARG A 398 20.06 -27.44 10.33
N GLU A 399 21.14 -26.81 9.90
CA GLU A 399 21.46 -25.42 10.28
C GLU A 399 20.38 -24.46 9.77
N ALA A 400 19.92 -24.61 8.53
CA ALA A 400 18.89 -23.75 7.96
C ALA A 400 17.55 -23.87 8.70
N GLN A 401 17.18 -25.08 9.12
CA GLN A 401 16.01 -25.31 9.98
C GLN A 401 16.15 -24.66 11.35
N ALA A 402 17.32 -24.79 11.98
CA ALA A 402 17.60 -24.16 13.28
C ALA A 402 17.54 -22.63 13.17
N VAL A 403 18.19 -22.05 12.16
CA VAL A 403 18.23 -20.60 11.94
C VAL A 403 16.84 -20.05 11.62
N CYS A 404 16.11 -20.61 10.64
CA CYS A 404 14.79 -20.10 10.29
C CYS A 404 13.69 -20.39 11.34
N GLY A 405 13.93 -21.36 12.23
CA GLY A 405 13.05 -21.68 13.35
C GLY A 405 13.20 -20.76 14.56
N ASP A 406 14.30 -20.00 14.66
CA ASP A 406 14.53 -19.06 15.76
C ASP A 406 13.57 -17.86 15.65
N ARG A 407 12.89 -17.52 16.77
CA ARG A 407 11.95 -16.39 16.78
C ARG A 407 12.62 -15.05 16.43
N ARG A 408 13.93 -14.92 16.66
CA ARG A 408 14.72 -13.71 16.35
C ARG A 408 14.92 -13.50 14.85
N THR A 409 14.77 -14.52 14.02
CA THR A 409 14.92 -14.42 12.56
C THR A 409 13.61 -14.12 11.82
N SER A 410 12.52 -13.82 12.55
CA SER A 410 11.25 -13.35 12.00
C SER A 410 10.79 -12.08 12.72
N GLY A 411 10.97 -10.93 12.07
CA GLY A 411 10.51 -9.63 12.55
C GLY A 411 9.14 -9.20 12.01
N ARG A 412 8.81 -7.92 12.26
CA ARG A 412 7.56 -7.28 11.77
C ARG A 412 7.54 -7.10 10.25
N SER A 413 8.70 -6.90 9.62
CA SER A 413 8.82 -6.56 8.18
C SER A 413 9.53 -7.63 7.34
N TYR A 414 10.21 -8.60 7.97
CA TYR A 414 10.94 -9.66 7.29
C TYR A 414 10.83 -10.99 8.04
N MET A 415 11.12 -12.08 7.35
CA MET A 415 11.39 -13.39 7.95
C MET A 415 12.41 -14.15 7.12
N LEU A 416 13.18 -15.01 7.79
CA LEU A 416 14.01 -15.99 7.12
C LEU A 416 13.20 -17.24 6.78
N THR A 417 13.48 -17.78 5.60
CA THR A 417 12.94 -19.04 5.09
C THR A 417 14.07 -19.82 4.47
N TRP A 418 13.93 -21.13 4.31
CA TRP A 418 14.95 -21.94 3.65
C TRP A 418 14.35 -22.84 2.58
N THR A 419 15.17 -23.23 1.62
CA THR A 419 14.83 -24.22 0.60
C THR A 419 16.04 -25.06 0.24
N ASP A 420 15.84 -26.36 0.04
CA ASP A 420 16.84 -27.31 -0.48
C ASP A 420 16.80 -27.41 -2.02
N ARG A 421 15.91 -26.66 -2.67
CA ARG A 421 15.76 -26.58 -4.13
C ARG A 421 15.61 -25.12 -4.58
N PRO A 422 16.69 -24.32 -4.50
CA PRO A 422 16.58 -22.88 -4.68
C PRO A 422 16.26 -22.46 -6.14
N GLY A 423 16.53 -23.31 -7.13
CA GLY A 423 16.43 -22.96 -8.54
C GLY A 423 17.74 -22.35 -9.06
N VAL A 424 17.69 -21.62 -10.17
CA VAL A 424 18.88 -21.07 -10.85
C VAL A 424 19.21 -19.68 -10.32
N GLU A 425 20.47 -19.45 -9.93
CA GLU A 425 20.97 -18.13 -9.52
C GLU A 425 20.83 -17.11 -10.67
N GLY A 426 20.35 -15.91 -10.37
CA GLY A 426 20.04 -14.85 -11.33
C GLY A 426 18.63 -14.94 -11.96
N ALA A 427 18.05 -16.14 -12.05
CA ALA A 427 16.67 -16.34 -12.53
C ALA A 427 15.66 -16.40 -11.38
N ASP A 428 15.86 -17.32 -10.44
CA ASP A 428 14.94 -17.60 -9.33
C ASP A 428 15.34 -16.85 -8.04
N TRP A 429 16.64 -16.64 -7.84
CA TRP A 429 17.20 -16.03 -6.64
C TRP A 429 18.54 -15.32 -6.90
N GLU A 430 18.92 -14.39 -6.01
CA GLU A 430 20.22 -13.71 -6.06
C GLU A 430 20.81 -13.52 -4.65
N TRP A 431 22.14 -13.48 -4.54
CA TRP A 431 22.81 -13.17 -3.28
C TRP A 431 22.52 -11.74 -2.82
N THR A 432 22.22 -11.60 -1.54
CA THR A 432 22.05 -10.33 -0.86
C THR A 432 23.18 -10.14 0.15
N PRO A 433 23.75 -8.93 0.26
CA PRO A 433 24.69 -8.63 1.32
C PRO A 433 24.04 -8.84 2.69
N ASP A 434 24.57 -9.78 3.46
CA ASP A 434 24.26 -9.86 4.88
C ASP A 434 25.05 -8.77 5.62
N ASN A 435 24.33 -8.07 6.48
CA ASN A 435 24.74 -6.83 7.15
C ASN A 435 25.18 -7.07 8.60
N GLY A 436 25.38 -8.33 9.00
CA GLY A 436 25.81 -8.72 10.34
C GLY A 436 24.73 -8.62 11.41
N SER A 437 23.50 -8.20 11.06
CA SER A 437 22.43 -8.01 12.05
C SER A 437 21.98 -9.31 12.74
N LEU A 438 22.36 -10.46 12.19
CA LEU A 438 22.01 -11.79 12.69
C LEU A 438 23.22 -12.58 13.19
N ASP A 439 24.40 -11.96 13.29
CA ASP A 439 25.64 -12.62 13.74
C ASP A 439 25.53 -13.19 15.14
N ALA A 440 24.86 -12.47 16.06
CA ALA A 440 24.58 -12.95 17.41
C ALA A 440 23.72 -14.23 17.39
N VAL A 441 22.73 -14.31 16.49
CA VAL A 441 21.86 -15.50 16.36
C VAL A 441 22.65 -16.67 15.77
N LEU A 442 23.47 -16.42 14.77
CA LEU A 442 24.34 -17.44 14.16
C LEU A 442 25.37 -17.98 15.18
N SER A 443 25.99 -17.08 15.96
CA SER A 443 26.93 -17.45 17.02
C SER A 443 26.26 -18.28 18.12
N ASP A 444 25.08 -17.87 18.59
CA ASP A 444 24.33 -18.60 19.63
C ASP A 444 23.92 -20.01 19.16
N LEU A 445 23.60 -20.15 17.87
CA LEU A 445 23.24 -21.43 17.26
C LEU A 445 24.46 -22.26 16.84
N GLY A 446 25.69 -21.72 16.97
CA GLY A 446 26.91 -22.39 16.55
C GLY A 446 27.02 -22.59 15.03
N VAL A 447 26.34 -21.76 14.23
CA VAL A 447 26.26 -21.90 12.76
C VAL A 447 27.22 -20.95 12.08
N THR A 448 28.02 -21.46 11.13
CA THR A 448 28.88 -20.62 10.28
C THR A 448 28.20 -20.38 8.94
N ALA A 449 27.76 -19.15 8.70
CA ALA A 449 27.15 -18.74 7.45
C ALA A 449 28.14 -18.81 6.26
N ARG A 450 27.74 -19.43 5.14
CA ARG A 450 28.51 -19.45 3.89
C ARG A 450 27.80 -18.63 2.82
N ARG A 451 28.54 -17.96 1.95
CA ARG A 451 28.00 -17.17 0.82
C ARG A 451 28.32 -17.78 -0.54
N GLU A 452 28.61 -19.07 -0.56
CA GLU A 452 28.86 -19.82 -1.77
C GLU A 452 27.93 -21.03 -1.79
N TRP A 453 27.20 -21.21 -2.89
CA TRP A 453 26.43 -22.42 -3.15
C TRP A 453 27.32 -23.35 -3.98
N THR A 454 28.13 -24.17 -3.33
CA THR A 454 28.91 -25.21 -4.02
C THR A 454 28.01 -26.43 -4.18
N PRO A 455 27.48 -26.74 -5.39
CA PRO A 455 26.87 -28.04 -5.62
C PRO A 455 27.95 -29.12 -5.38
N ALA A 456 27.60 -30.18 -4.64
CA ALA A 456 28.50 -31.30 -4.46
C ALA A 456 28.95 -31.80 -5.85
N ALA A 457 30.27 -31.83 -6.09
CA ALA A 457 30.81 -32.37 -7.33
C ALA A 457 30.35 -33.82 -7.48
N GLN A 458 29.58 -34.10 -8.54
CA GLN A 458 29.44 -35.46 -9.04
C GLN A 458 30.81 -35.89 -9.55
N ALA A 459 31.36 -36.95 -8.95
CA ALA A 459 32.57 -37.59 -9.44
C ALA A 459 32.38 -37.97 -10.92
N PRO A 460 33.30 -37.61 -11.84
CA PRO A 460 33.30 -38.19 -13.16
C PRO A 460 33.80 -39.63 -13.06
N ALA A 461 33.07 -40.53 -13.71
CA ALA A 461 33.47 -41.90 -14.00
C ALA A 461 34.75 -41.91 -14.86
N GLU A 462 35.60 -42.90 -14.62
CA GLU A 462 36.84 -43.20 -15.35
C GLU A 462 36.66 -43.29 -16.88
N ALA A 463 37.63 -42.75 -17.63
CA ALA A 463 38.07 -43.27 -18.94
C ALA A 463 39.34 -42.55 -19.45
N ALA A 464 40.52 -43.12 -19.14
CA ALA A 464 41.68 -43.30 -20.03
C ALA A 464 42.79 -44.04 -19.28
#